data_AF-A0A933QC85-F1
#
_entry.id   AF-A0A933QC85-F1
#
_cell.length_a   1.000
_cell.length_b   1.000
_cell.length_c   1.000
_cell.angle_alpha   90.00
_cell.angle_beta   90.00
_cell.angle_gamma   90.00
#
_symmetry.space_group_name_H-M   'P 1'
#
loop_
_entity.id
_entity.type
_entity.pdbx_description
1 polymer ?
#
loop_
_entity_poly.entity_id
_entity_poly.type
_entity_poly.pdbx_seq_one_letter_code
_entity_poly.pdbx_strand_id
1 'polypeptide(L)'
;MIGLSPGNGHPYSWSAIFNGYEPAVMEHCGFPVIPRYLEQQSFPEDAIAEARVTHVWAQDGEIARHVASAARIGHVVTDWRDLIGAVDGILLARDDAESHLEFASPFLEAGLPIYVDKPLALSTREARQLIDRQRYPGQLYSCSALRYAKEFCLDDATRASIGTIRQIHATVPKDWDKYAVHVIEPLLLLTPDRGPVVRCQRWQSGDANTLQVEFENGIAAQISTLGSSAAPLALRVIGETGWRDLVFKDTFHAFRSALHEFVQGALHRDVRIAPQFMLEVVNVIELGRGQ
;
A
#
# COMPACT_ATOMS: atom_id res chain seq x y z
N MET A 1 2.78 14.31 -7.18
CA MET A 1 2.07 13.87 -5.96
C MET A 1 0.63 14.33 -6.04
N ILE A 2 -0.35 13.45 -5.79
CA ILE A 2 -1.78 13.76 -5.92
C ILE A 2 -2.56 13.35 -4.67
N GLY A 3 -3.31 14.31 -4.14
CA GLY A 3 -4.48 14.13 -3.28
C GLY A 3 -4.16 13.83 -1.82
N LEU A 4 -5.13 14.05 -0.94
CA LEU A 4 -5.11 13.64 0.48
C LEU A 4 -6.47 13.02 0.82
N SER A 5 -6.50 11.85 1.46
CA SER A 5 -7.74 11.22 1.93
C SER A 5 -7.84 11.24 3.46
N PRO A 6 -9.05 11.21 4.05
CA PRO A 6 -9.21 11.25 5.50
C PRO A 6 -8.43 10.13 6.20
N GLY A 7 -7.57 10.52 7.15
CA GLY A 7 -6.74 9.59 7.91
C GLY A 7 -5.47 9.10 7.18
N ASN A 8 -5.21 9.59 5.96
CA ASN A 8 -4.05 9.23 5.16
C ASN A 8 -3.12 10.43 4.94
N GLY A 9 -1.91 10.37 5.50
CA GLY A 9 -0.90 11.43 5.40
C GLY A 9 0.20 11.15 4.37
N HIS A 10 0.01 10.18 3.46
CA HIS A 10 1.02 9.78 2.49
C HIS A 10 1.64 10.92 1.67
N PRO A 11 0.93 11.97 1.22
CA PRO A 11 1.55 13.08 0.51
C PRO A 11 2.70 13.75 1.25
N TYR A 12 2.60 13.84 2.58
CA TYR A 12 3.68 14.35 3.44
C TYR A 12 4.84 13.36 3.48
N SER A 13 4.56 12.14 3.95
CA SER A 13 5.62 11.15 4.18
C SER A 13 6.32 10.72 2.91
N TRP A 14 5.57 10.40 1.85
CA TRP A 14 6.14 9.88 0.63
C TRP A 14 7.00 10.94 -0.04
N SER A 15 6.54 12.20 -0.08
CA SER A 15 7.35 13.30 -0.60
C SER A 15 8.60 13.54 0.25
N ALA A 16 8.50 13.44 1.58
CA ALA A 16 9.65 13.58 2.47
C ALA A 16 10.70 12.48 2.26
N ILE A 17 10.29 11.25 1.96
CA ILE A 17 11.22 10.14 1.64
C ILE A 17 12.06 10.44 0.38
N PHE A 18 11.54 11.21 -0.57
CA PHE A 18 12.32 11.66 -1.74
C PHE A 18 13.13 12.92 -1.47
N ASN A 19 12.51 13.94 -0.86
CA ASN A 19 13.04 15.30 -0.87
C ASN A 19 13.72 15.71 0.44
N GLY A 20 13.61 14.89 1.50
CA GLY A 20 13.72 15.35 2.87
C GLY A 20 12.53 16.25 3.25
N TYR A 21 12.61 16.88 4.42
CA TYR A 21 11.50 17.65 4.96
C TYR A 21 11.98 18.83 5.81
N GLU A 22 11.08 19.79 6.05
CA GLU A 22 11.27 20.86 7.02
C GLU A 22 10.70 20.46 8.39
N PRO A 23 11.54 20.20 9.42
CA PRO A 23 11.08 19.59 10.67
C PRO A 23 9.98 20.37 11.38
N ALA A 24 10.14 21.70 11.48
CA ALA A 24 9.16 22.56 12.16
C ALA A 24 7.79 22.56 11.45
N VAL A 25 7.76 22.45 10.12
CA VAL A 25 6.53 22.41 9.34
C VAL A 25 5.92 21.02 9.40
N MET A 26 6.75 19.97 9.26
CA MET A 26 6.31 18.58 9.28
C MET A 26 5.70 18.18 10.63
N GLU A 27 6.19 18.72 11.76
CA GLU A 27 5.59 18.51 13.09
C GLU A 27 4.09 18.88 13.12
N HIS A 28 3.68 19.83 12.28
CA HIS A 28 2.31 20.34 12.19
C HIS A 28 1.53 19.77 10.99
N CYS A 29 1.98 18.65 10.40
CA CYS A 29 1.29 18.02 9.26
C CYS A 29 -0.08 17.38 9.59
N GLY A 30 -0.45 17.29 10.88
CA GLY A 30 -1.69 16.69 11.34
C GLY A 30 -1.64 15.17 11.51
N PHE A 31 -0.50 14.53 11.22
CA PHE A 31 -0.28 13.09 11.36
C PHE A 31 0.89 12.80 12.31
N PRO A 32 0.63 12.61 13.61
CA PRO A 32 1.68 12.64 14.65
C PRO A 32 2.74 11.54 14.53
N VAL A 33 2.43 10.44 13.82
CA VAL A 33 3.38 9.34 13.59
C VAL A 33 4.42 9.70 12.52
N ILE A 34 4.08 10.58 11.55
CA ILE A 34 4.94 10.89 10.40
C ILE A 34 6.27 11.53 10.82
N PRO A 35 6.29 12.63 11.62
CA PRO A 35 7.56 13.22 12.08
C PRO A 35 8.41 12.22 12.86
N ARG A 36 7.78 11.36 13.67
CA ARG A 36 8.45 10.45 14.60
C ARG A 36 9.26 9.35 13.94
N TYR A 37 8.84 8.82 12.79
CA TYR A 37 9.71 7.86 12.06
C TYR A 37 10.66 8.56 11.09
N LEU A 38 10.35 9.78 10.61
CA LEU A 38 11.24 10.55 9.75
C LEU A 38 12.48 11.05 10.51
N GLU A 39 12.32 11.49 11.76
CA GLU A 39 13.43 12.00 12.59
C GLU A 39 14.44 10.91 13.02
N GLN A 40 14.08 9.64 12.84
CA GLN A 40 14.96 8.51 13.08
C GLN A 40 15.92 8.24 11.90
N GLN A 41 15.73 8.94 10.78
CA GLN A 41 16.50 8.76 9.54
C GLN A 41 17.50 9.91 9.34
N SER A 42 18.56 9.63 8.59
CA SER A 42 19.60 10.58 8.20
C SER A 42 19.38 11.05 6.77
N PHE A 43 18.94 12.30 6.59
CA PHE A 43 18.78 12.89 5.25
C PHE A 43 20.01 13.75 4.90
N PRO A 44 20.52 13.65 3.65
CA PRO A 44 19.91 13.02 2.49
C PRO A 44 20.23 11.52 2.27
N GLU A 45 21.02 10.89 3.13
CA GLU A 45 21.53 9.52 2.94
C GLU A 45 20.42 8.46 2.82
N ASP A 46 19.37 8.58 3.63
CA ASP A 46 18.23 7.65 3.65
C ASP A 46 17.13 8.00 2.65
N ALA A 47 17.28 9.07 1.87
CA ALA A 47 16.34 9.42 0.82
C ALA A 47 16.37 8.41 -0.35
N ILE A 48 15.39 8.51 -1.26
CA ILE A 48 15.46 7.88 -2.58
C ILE A 48 16.10 8.90 -3.53
N ALA A 49 17.31 8.62 -4.00
CA ALA A 49 18.12 9.59 -4.77
C ALA A 49 17.77 9.61 -6.27
N GLU A 50 17.16 8.54 -6.78
CA GLU A 50 16.88 8.32 -8.21
C GLU A 50 15.68 9.14 -8.73
N ALA A 51 14.90 9.73 -7.83
CA ALA A 51 13.73 10.55 -8.18
C ALA A 51 13.50 11.66 -7.15
N ARG A 52 12.65 12.62 -7.51
CA ARG A 52 12.26 13.75 -6.65
C ARG A 52 10.79 14.08 -6.85
N VAL A 53 10.08 14.43 -5.79
CA VAL A 53 8.71 14.97 -5.91
C VAL A 53 8.79 16.45 -6.23
N THR A 54 8.49 16.82 -7.47
CA THR A 54 8.60 18.21 -7.96
C THR A 54 7.29 18.99 -7.88
N HIS A 55 6.16 18.30 -8.04
CA HIS A 55 4.83 18.89 -8.08
C HIS A 55 3.86 18.20 -7.11
N VAL A 56 2.97 18.99 -6.50
CA VAL A 56 1.88 18.51 -5.65
C VAL A 56 0.56 19.17 -5.98
N TRP A 57 -0.50 18.37 -5.91
CA TRP A 57 -1.89 18.80 -5.89
C TRP A 57 -2.62 18.16 -4.71
N ALA A 58 -3.55 18.89 -4.11
CA ALA A 58 -4.55 18.36 -3.18
C ALA A 58 -5.89 19.07 -3.43
N GLN A 59 -6.98 18.46 -2.94
CA GLN A 59 -8.35 19.01 -3.07
C GLN A 59 -8.46 20.42 -2.49
N ASP A 60 -7.71 20.69 -1.43
CA ASP A 60 -7.57 22.00 -0.81
C ASP A 60 -6.18 22.56 -1.12
N GLY A 61 -6.15 23.76 -1.71
CA GLY A 61 -4.92 24.46 -2.06
C GLY A 61 -4.07 24.85 -0.85
N GLU A 62 -4.66 25.06 0.34
CA GLU A 62 -3.93 25.28 1.59
C GLU A 62 -3.17 24.00 1.98
N ILE A 63 -3.84 22.84 1.90
CA ILE A 63 -3.21 21.53 2.17
C ILE A 63 -2.07 21.29 1.18
N ALA A 64 -2.27 21.55 -0.12
CA ALA A 64 -1.24 21.36 -1.13
C ALA A 64 0.00 22.24 -0.85
N ARG A 65 -0.20 23.50 -0.46
CA ARG A 65 0.88 24.41 -0.04
C ARG A 65 1.57 23.95 1.24
N HIS A 66 0.81 23.41 2.20
CA HIS A 66 1.39 22.89 3.44
C HIS A 66 2.25 21.64 3.17
N VAL A 67 1.78 20.69 2.36
CA VAL A 67 2.57 19.53 1.90
C VAL A 67 3.84 20.01 1.18
N ALA A 68 3.71 20.99 0.29
CA ALA A 68 4.85 21.52 -0.44
C ALA A 68 5.92 22.13 0.48
N SER A 69 5.49 22.94 1.46
CA SER A 69 6.39 23.51 2.48
C SER A 69 7.03 22.43 3.35
N ALA A 70 6.24 21.47 3.83
CA ALA A 70 6.70 20.40 4.71
C ALA A 70 7.71 19.47 4.03
N ALA A 71 7.51 19.14 2.76
CA ALA A 71 8.31 18.16 2.02
C ALA A 71 9.14 18.77 0.87
N ARG A 72 9.43 20.07 0.94
CA ARG A 72 10.33 20.79 0.01
C ARG A 72 9.97 20.62 -1.47
N ILE A 73 8.67 20.71 -1.80
CA ILE A 73 8.17 20.60 -3.17
C ILE A 73 8.08 22.00 -3.78
N GLY A 74 8.67 22.19 -4.96
CA GLY A 74 8.78 23.51 -5.59
C GLY A 74 7.50 24.02 -6.27
N HIS A 75 6.60 23.12 -6.66
CA HIS A 75 5.44 23.47 -7.49
C HIS A 75 4.14 22.95 -6.89
N VAL A 76 3.20 23.87 -6.64
CA VAL A 76 1.81 23.55 -6.31
C VAL A 76 0.97 23.82 -7.54
N VAL A 77 0.27 22.80 -8.04
CA VAL A 77 -0.66 22.95 -9.17
C VAL A 77 -2.08 23.08 -8.66
N THR A 78 -2.94 23.80 -9.40
CA THR A 78 -4.36 23.98 -9.05
C THR A 78 -5.25 22.92 -9.67
N ASP A 79 -4.84 22.36 -10.81
CA ASP A 79 -5.47 21.23 -11.46
C ASP A 79 -4.48 20.06 -11.50
N TRP A 80 -4.88 18.89 -11.01
CA TRP A 80 -4.02 17.71 -11.02
C TRP A 80 -3.69 17.23 -12.44
N ARG A 81 -4.53 17.57 -13.44
CA ARG A 81 -4.29 17.23 -14.85
C ARG A 81 -3.13 18.01 -15.45
N ASP A 82 -2.77 19.16 -14.88
CA ASP A 82 -1.60 19.95 -15.29
C ASP A 82 -0.26 19.22 -15.03
N LEU A 83 -0.28 18.12 -14.29
CA LEU A 83 0.88 17.24 -14.14
C LEU A 83 1.24 16.52 -15.45
N ILE A 84 0.28 16.35 -16.37
CA ILE A 84 0.54 15.72 -17.68
C ILE A 84 1.49 16.63 -18.48
N GLY A 85 2.65 16.10 -18.85
CA GLY A 85 3.70 16.84 -19.54
C GLY A 85 4.62 17.67 -18.63
N ALA A 86 4.33 17.75 -17.33
CA ALA A 86 5.16 18.44 -16.34
C ALA A 86 6.00 17.49 -15.47
N VAL A 87 5.65 16.19 -15.42
CA VAL A 87 6.34 15.17 -14.62
C VAL A 87 6.52 13.87 -15.37
N ASP A 88 7.49 13.06 -14.93
CA ASP A 88 7.82 11.76 -15.52
C ASP A 88 7.03 10.58 -14.94
N GLY A 89 6.33 10.80 -13.82
CA GLY A 89 5.55 9.76 -13.13
C GLY A 89 4.66 10.33 -12.04
N ILE A 90 3.67 9.52 -11.62
CA ILE A 90 2.62 9.94 -10.70
C ILE A 90 2.64 9.10 -9.43
N LEU A 91 2.56 9.78 -8.28
CA LEU A 91 2.18 9.19 -7.00
C LEU A 91 0.76 9.65 -6.70
N LEU A 92 -0.21 8.74 -6.81
CA LEU A 92 -1.60 8.94 -6.40
C LEU A 92 -1.74 8.42 -4.96
N ALA A 93 -1.54 9.31 -3.99
CA ALA A 93 -1.36 8.99 -2.58
C ALA A 93 -2.68 9.11 -1.79
N ARG A 94 -3.75 8.58 -2.37
CA ARG A 94 -5.11 8.51 -1.80
C ARG A 94 -5.44 7.06 -1.48
N ASP A 95 -6.10 6.82 -0.35
CA ASP A 95 -6.50 5.45 0.05
C ASP A 95 -8.01 5.21 0.01
N ASP A 96 -8.76 6.16 -0.56
CA ASP A 96 -10.16 6.00 -0.94
C ASP A 96 -10.25 5.45 -2.37
N ALA A 97 -10.31 4.13 -2.45
CA ALA A 97 -10.17 3.37 -3.69
C ALA A 97 -11.24 3.68 -4.74
N GLU A 98 -12.41 4.16 -4.34
CA GLU A 98 -13.48 4.60 -5.24
C GLU A 98 -13.04 5.76 -6.14
N SER A 99 -12.07 6.57 -5.69
CA SER A 99 -11.55 7.70 -6.45
C SER A 99 -10.46 7.31 -7.46
N HIS A 100 -9.85 6.12 -7.31
CA HIS A 100 -8.65 5.76 -8.07
C HIS A 100 -8.88 5.75 -9.57
N LEU A 101 -10.02 5.24 -10.04
CA LEU A 101 -10.32 5.18 -11.47
C LEU A 101 -10.38 6.58 -12.09
N GLU A 102 -11.02 7.54 -11.42
CA GLU A 102 -11.12 8.92 -11.88
C GLU A 102 -9.74 9.58 -11.97
N PHE A 103 -8.97 9.53 -10.88
CA PHE A 103 -7.67 10.19 -10.81
C PHE A 103 -6.59 9.51 -11.66
N ALA A 104 -6.59 8.19 -11.76
CA ALA A 104 -5.54 7.46 -12.49
C ALA A 104 -5.76 7.49 -14.01
N SER A 105 -7.00 7.52 -14.49
CA SER A 105 -7.31 7.32 -15.92
C SER A 105 -6.58 8.30 -16.84
N PRO A 106 -6.56 9.63 -16.61
CA PRO A 106 -5.87 10.55 -17.53
C PRO A 106 -4.37 10.31 -17.62
N PHE A 107 -3.72 9.86 -16.53
CA PHE A 107 -2.28 9.58 -16.52
C PHE A 107 -1.95 8.25 -17.21
N LEU A 108 -2.82 7.25 -17.00
CA LEU A 108 -2.71 5.98 -17.71
C LEU A 108 -2.84 6.19 -19.23
N GLU A 109 -3.85 6.96 -19.65
CA GLU A 109 -4.07 7.36 -21.04
C GLU A 109 -2.91 8.21 -21.62
N ALA A 110 -2.31 9.08 -20.81
CA ALA A 110 -1.11 9.84 -21.18
C ALA A 110 0.15 8.97 -21.30
N GLY A 111 0.14 7.74 -20.80
CA GLY A 111 1.31 6.85 -20.83
C GLY A 111 2.32 7.09 -19.71
N LEU A 112 1.91 7.76 -18.61
CA LEU A 112 2.78 8.00 -17.46
C LEU A 112 2.76 6.80 -16.50
N PRO A 113 3.92 6.39 -15.95
CA PRO A 113 3.97 5.42 -14.86
C PRO A 113 3.28 6.02 -13.62
N ILE A 114 2.47 5.22 -12.94
CA ILE A 114 1.67 5.65 -11.80
C ILE A 114 1.71 4.63 -10.66
N TYR A 115 2.05 5.11 -9.47
CA TYR A 115 1.79 4.40 -8.22
C TYR A 115 0.43 4.86 -7.69
N VAL A 116 -0.56 3.97 -7.75
CA VAL A 116 -1.84 4.11 -7.05
C VAL A 116 -1.72 3.49 -5.66
N ASP A 117 -1.99 4.26 -4.62
CA ASP A 117 -1.97 3.79 -3.24
C ASP A 117 -3.07 2.75 -2.96
N LYS A 118 -2.96 2.07 -1.82
CA LYS A 118 -3.75 0.88 -1.50
C LYS A 118 -5.17 1.19 -1.00
N PRO A 119 -6.09 0.23 -1.15
CA PRO A 119 -6.04 -0.89 -2.10
C PRO A 119 -6.24 -0.37 -3.54
N LEU A 120 -5.82 -1.14 -4.55
CA LEU A 120 -5.99 -0.73 -5.95
C LEU A 120 -7.47 -0.42 -6.27
N ALA A 121 -8.37 -1.32 -5.85
CA ALA A 121 -9.82 -1.19 -5.94
C ALA A 121 -10.49 -2.08 -4.88
N LEU A 122 -11.82 -1.96 -4.75
CA LEU A 122 -12.63 -2.75 -3.81
C LEU A 122 -13.42 -3.88 -4.50
N SER A 123 -13.32 -3.97 -5.82
CA SER A 123 -13.85 -5.06 -6.64
C SER A 123 -12.86 -5.45 -7.73
N THR A 124 -12.82 -6.75 -8.06
CA THR A 124 -11.97 -7.26 -9.14
C THR A 124 -12.33 -6.66 -10.49
N ARG A 125 -13.61 -6.29 -10.68
CA ARG A 125 -14.11 -5.56 -11.85
C ARG A 125 -13.42 -4.20 -12.01
N GLU A 126 -13.38 -3.39 -10.95
CA GLU A 126 -12.75 -2.06 -10.97
C GLU A 126 -11.22 -2.15 -11.05
N ALA A 127 -10.61 -3.11 -10.35
CA ALA A 127 -9.18 -3.37 -10.47
C ALA A 127 -8.80 -3.72 -11.91
N ARG A 128 -9.61 -4.52 -12.60
CA ARG A 128 -9.42 -4.85 -14.01
C ARG A 128 -9.56 -3.62 -14.90
N GLN A 129 -10.54 -2.74 -14.64
CA GLN A 129 -10.67 -1.48 -15.39
C GLN A 129 -9.41 -0.60 -15.27
N LEU A 130 -8.78 -0.53 -14.10
CA LEU A 130 -7.50 0.19 -13.93
C LEU A 130 -6.35 -0.50 -14.66
N ILE A 131 -6.23 -1.82 -14.52
CA ILE A 131 -5.15 -2.61 -15.14
C ILE A 131 -5.21 -2.54 -16.67
N ASP A 132 -6.41 -2.65 -17.25
CA ASP A 132 -6.63 -2.68 -18.70
C ASP A 132 -6.40 -1.31 -19.37
N ARG A 133 -6.33 -0.23 -18.58
CA ARG A 133 -6.02 1.13 -19.06
C ARG A 133 -4.53 1.39 -19.26
N GLN A 134 -3.67 0.48 -18.82
CA GLN A 134 -2.24 0.59 -19.09
C GLN A 134 -1.96 0.55 -20.60
N ARG A 135 -1.08 1.44 -21.05
CA ARG A 135 -0.54 1.48 -22.42
C ARG A 135 0.65 0.58 -22.62
N TYR A 136 1.30 0.15 -21.54
CA TYR A 136 2.39 -0.82 -21.55
C TYR A 136 2.45 -1.60 -20.23
N PRO A 137 3.01 -2.82 -20.22
CA PRO A 137 3.17 -3.60 -19.00
C PRO A 137 4.02 -2.86 -17.95
N GLY A 138 3.55 -2.83 -16.70
CA GLY A 138 4.30 -2.21 -15.59
C GLY A 138 4.10 -0.70 -15.45
N GLN A 139 3.19 -0.10 -16.23
CA GLN A 139 2.83 1.31 -16.08
C GLN A 139 2.07 1.58 -14.77
N LEU A 140 1.19 0.67 -14.37
CA LEU A 140 0.43 0.75 -13.13
C LEU A 140 1.13 -0.08 -12.05
N TYR A 141 1.38 0.57 -10.92
CA TYR A 141 1.90 -0.06 -9.72
C TYR A 141 0.97 0.24 -8.55
N SER A 142 0.65 -0.76 -7.74
CA SER A 142 -0.16 -0.60 -6.54
C SER A 142 0.15 -1.73 -5.56
N CYS A 143 0.32 -1.37 -4.30
CA CYS A 143 0.51 -2.31 -3.20
C CYS A 143 0.30 -1.64 -1.85
N SER A 144 0.01 -2.46 -0.84
CA SER A 144 0.38 -2.13 0.53
C SER A 144 1.90 -2.12 0.65
N ALA A 145 2.47 -1.05 1.18
CA ALA A 145 3.91 -0.97 1.43
C ALA A 145 4.44 -2.09 2.36
N LEU A 146 3.55 -2.70 3.15
CA LEU A 146 3.88 -3.78 4.07
C LEU A 146 4.25 -5.09 3.36
N ARG A 147 4.06 -5.18 2.04
CA ARG A 147 4.69 -6.24 1.25
C ARG A 147 6.23 -6.24 1.38
N TYR A 148 6.81 -5.09 1.71
CA TYR A 148 8.25 -4.89 1.92
C TYR A 148 8.62 -4.78 3.40
N ALA A 149 7.70 -5.06 4.32
CA ALA A 149 8.01 -5.11 5.74
C ALA A 149 8.93 -6.31 6.01
N LYS A 150 10.13 -6.06 6.54
CA LYS A 150 11.10 -7.12 6.87
C LYS A 150 10.52 -8.11 7.88
N GLU A 151 9.66 -7.61 8.77
CA GLU A 151 8.99 -8.38 9.81
C GLU A 151 7.99 -9.39 9.25
N PHE A 152 7.54 -9.21 8.00
CA PHE A 152 6.63 -10.13 7.33
C PHE A 152 7.35 -11.15 6.44
N CYS A 153 8.68 -11.15 6.44
CA CYS A 153 9.48 -12.19 5.81
C CYS A 153 9.84 -13.29 6.83
N LEU A 154 9.72 -14.56 6.41
CA LEU A 154 10.23 -15.70 7.18
C LEU A 154 11.63 -16.08 6.67
N ASP A 155 12.62 -16.04 7.55
CA ASP A 155 13.94 -16.58 7.30
C ASP A 155 13.92 -18.13 7.27
N ASP A 156 14.98 -18.73 6.71
CA ASP A 156 15.09 -20.17 6.51
C ASP A 156 14.99 -20.96 7.83
N ALA A 157 15.59 -20.41 8.90
CA ALA A 157 15.53 -21.02 10.23
C ALA A 157 14.10 -21.07 10.77
N THR A 158 13.33 -19.98 10.61
CA THR A 158 11.93 -19.91 11.02
C THR A 158 11.08 -20.84 10.16
N ARG A 159 11.27 -20.85 8.83
CA ARG A 159 10.57 -21.78 7.92
C ARG A 159 10.81 -23.24 8.33
N ALA A 160 12.05 -23.61 8.60
CA ALA A 160 12.39 -24.95 9.08
C ALA A 160 11.74 -25.27 10.43
N SER A 161 11.66 -24.30 11.34
CA SER A 161 11.06 -24.50 12.67
C SER A 161 9.54 -24.69 12.65
N ILE A 162 8.82 -23.98 11.76
CA ILE A 162 7.37 -24.04 11.69
C ILE A 162 6.86 -25.17 10.77
N GLY A 163 7.70 -25.64 9.83
CA GLY A 163 7.32 -26.63 8.83
C GLY A 163 6.40 -26.05 7.74
N THR A 164 5.66 -26.90 7.04
CA THR A 164 4.73 -26.45 6.00
C THR A 164 3.62 -25.59 6.62
N ILE A 165 3.37 -24.39 6.07
CA ILE A 165 2.31 -23.51 6.56
C ILE A 165 0.96 -24.19 6.39
N ARG A 166 0.12 -24.16 7.43
CA ARG A 166 -1.25 -24.70 7.44
C ARG A 166 -2.29 -23.63 7.67
N GLN A 167 -2.00 -22.66 8.55
CA GLN A 167 -2.93 -21.59 8.89
C GLN A 167 -2.21 -20.24 9.05
N ILE A 168 -2.88 -19.15 8.66
CA ILE A 168 -2.45 -17.79 8.97
C ILE A 168 -3.60 -17.02 9.60
N HIS A 169 -3.36 -16.44 10.79
CA HIS A 169 -4.30 -15.49 11.42
C HIS A 169 -3.75 -14.09 11.29
N ALA A 170 -4.43 -13.25 10.53
CA ALA A 170 -4.07 -11.88 10.23
C ALA A 170 -5.00 -10.92 10.96
N THR A 171 -4.40 -9.94 11.65
CA THR A 171 -5.12 -8.92 12.41
C THR A 171 -4.60 -7.54 12.03
N VAL A 172 -5.52 -6.60 11.82
CA VAL A 172 -5.20 -5.19 11.57
C VAL A 172 -6.25 -4.30 12.24
N PRO A 173 -5.89 -3.10 12.74
CA PRO A 173 -6.88 -2.13 13.21
C PRO A 173 -7.70 -1.55 12.04
N LYS A 174 -8.69 -0.73 12.38
CA LYS A 174 -9.51 0.07 11.46
C LYS A 174 -10.40 -0.77 10.54
N ASP A 175 -10.92 -0.16 9.48
CA ASP A 175 -11.96 -0.71 8.61
C ASP A 175 -11.41 -1.72 7.59
N TRP A 176 -12.30 -2.55 7.07
CA TRP A 176 -11.96 -3.59 6.10
C TRP A 176 -11.37 -3.01 4.81
N ASP A 177 -12.06 -2.05 4.23
CA ASP A 177 -11.81 -1.55 2.87
C ASP A 177 -10.42 -0.95 2.74
N LYS A 178 -9.99 -0.16 3.73
CA LYS A 178 -8.70 0.53 3.68
C LYS A 178 -7.56 -0.26 4.31
N TYR A 179 -7.84 -1.08 5.34
CA TYR A 179 -6.78 -1.66 6.17
C TYR A 179 -6.57 -3.16 5.98
N ALA A 180 -7.56 -3.95 5.53
CA ALA A 180 -7.38 -5.39 5.35
C ALA A 180 -6.22 -5.73 4.38
N VAL A 181 -6.04 -4.91 3.34
CA VAL A 181 -4.95 -5.06 2.35
C VAL A 181 -3.56 -5.14 2.99
N HIS A 182 -3.36 -4.47 4.13
CA HIS A 182 -2.09 -4.44 4.84
C HIS A 182 -1.65 -5.81 5.39
N VAL A 183 -2.59 -6.73 5.59
CA VAL A 183 -2.31 -8.08 6.04
C VAL A 183 -2.66 -9.14 4.98
N ILE A 184 -3.58 -8.85 4.06
CA ILE A 184 -3.88 -9.72 2.91
C ILE A 184 -2.65 -9.88 2.03
N GLU A 185 -2.02 -8.77 1.61
CA GLU A 185 -0.92 -8.86 0.66
C GLU A 185 0.30 -9.64 1.22
N PRO A 186 0.77 -9.38 2.47
CA PRO A 186 1.80 -10.20 3.09
C PRO A 186 1.41 -11.67 3.27
N LEU A 187 0.14 -11.95 3.63
CA LEU A 187 -0.36 -13.33 3.75
C LEU A 187 -0.23 -14.09 2.44
N LEU A 188 -0.60 -13.46 1.33
CA LEU A 188 -0.47 -14.03 -0.02
C LEU A 188 1.01 -14.21 -0.41
N LEU A 189 1.92 -13.30 -0.01
CA LEU A 189 3.36 -13.47 -0.27
C LEU A 189 3.98 -14.63 0.54
N LEU A 190 3.47 -14.90 1.74
CA LEU A 190 3.92 -16.02 2.56
C LEU A 190 3.48 -17.38 2.03
N THR A 191 2.50 -17.41 1.12
CA THR A 191 1.83 -18.64 0.67
C THR A 191 1.76 -18.73 -0.86
N PRO A 192 2.88 -18.58 -1.60
CA PRO A 192 2.86 -18.40 -3.06
C PRO A 192 2.19 -19.56 -3.83
N ASP A 193 2.27 -20.79 -3.33
CA ASP A 193 1.74 -22.00 -3.99
C ASP A 193 0.33 -22.39 -3.52
N ARG A 194 -0.45 -21.43 -3.00
CA ARG A 194 -1.77 -21.66 -2.38
C ARG A 194 -2.88 -22.07 -3.36
N GLY A 195 -2.82 -21.61 -4.61
CA GLY A 195 -3.93 -21.73 -5.56
C GLY A 195 -5.12 -20.81 -5.21
N PRO A 196 -6.25 -20.90 -5.94
CA PRO A 196 -7.41 -20.05 -5.69
C PRO A 196 -8.07 -20.33 -4.33
N VAL A 197 -8.87 -19.37 -3.85
CA VAL A 197 -9.78 -19.59 -2.72
C VAL A 197 -10.88 -20.56 -3.16
N VAL A 198 -11.02 -21.70 -2.47
CA VAL A 198 -12.04 -22.73 -2.75
C VAL A 198 -13.24 -22.66 -1.80
N ARG A 199 -13.05 -22.05 -0.63
CA ARG A 199 -14.11 -21.83 0.36
C ARG A 199 -13.85 -20.55 1.14
N CYS A 200 -14.92 -19.82 1.45
CA CYS A 200 -14.84 -18.66 2.33
C CYS A 200 -16.07 -18.54 3.22
N GLN A 201 -15.88 -17.91 4.38
CA GLN A 201 -16.95 -17.49 5.27
C GLN A 201 -16.60 -16.12 5.84
N ARG A 202 -17.56 -15.20 5.88
CA ARG A 202 -17.38 -13.87 6.46
C ARG A 202 -18.42 -13.59 7.54
N TRP A 203 -18.06 -12.72 8.47
CA TRP A 203 -19.01 -12.14 9.41
C TRP A 203 -18.52 -10.77 9.86
N GLN A 204 -19.47 -9.94 10.25
CA GLN A 204 -19.23 -8.62 10.80
C GLN A 204 -19.77 -8.56 12.22
N SER A 205 -19.03 -7.93 13.13
CA SER A 205 -19.44 -7.70 14.51
C SER A 205 -19.13 -6.26 14.88
N GLY A 206 -20.14 -5.40 14.85
CA GLY A 206 -19.93 -3.96 14.98
C GLY A 206 -19.12 -3.40 13.82
N ASP A 207 -18.02 -2.71 14.13
CA ASP A 207 -17.05 -2.16 13.17
C ASP A 207 -15.91 -3.12 12.81
N ALA A 208 -15.89 -4.33 13.41
CA ALA A 208 -14.95 -5.38 13.05
C ALA A 208 -15.50 -6.28 11.94
N ASN A 209 -14.66 -6.64 10.97
CA ASN A 209 -14.98 -7.57 9.89
C ASN A 209 -14.00 -8.73 9.89
N THR A 210 -14.48 -9.95 9.73
CA THR A 210 -13.64 -11.14 9.62
C THR A 210 -14.00 -11.94 8.39
N LEU A 211 -12.95 -12.35 7.66
CA LEU A 211 -13.01 -13.27 6.54
C LEU A 211 -12.16 -14.49 6.88
N GLN A 212 -12.75 -15.67 6.76
CA GLN A 212 -12.05 -16.94 6.75
C GLN A 212 -12.03 -17.47 5.32
N VAL A 213 -10.87 -17.92 4.84
CA VAL A 213 -10.69 -18.56 3.53
C VAL A 213 -9.93 -19.88 3.65
N GLU A 214 -10.21 -20.78 2.74
CA GLU A 214 -9.44 -21.99 2.47
C GLU A 214 -9.00 -21.93 1.01
N PHE A 215 -7.70 -22.09 0.78
CA PHE A 215 -7.09 -22.14 -0.55
C PHE A 215 -7.04 -23.58 -1.09
N GLU A 216 -6.89 -23.73 -2.40
CA GLU A 216 -6.90 -25.02 -3.10
C GLU A 216 -5.89 -26.03 -2.52
N ASN A 217 -4.71 -25.58 -2.09
CA ASN A 217 -3.71 -26.45 -1.48
C ASN A 217 -4.00 -26.83 -0.01
N GLY A 218 -5.14 -26.42 0.53
CA GLY A 218 -5.59 -26.70 1.90
C GLY A 218 -5.05 -25.75 2.97
N ILE A 219 -4.29 -24.70 2.62
CA ILE A 219 -3.96 -23.63 3.57
C ILE A 219 -5.23 -22.86 3.91
N ALA A 220 -5.45 -22.60 5.19
CA ALA A 220 -6.54 -21.74 5.64
C ALA A 220 -6.01 -20.40 6.19
N ALA A 221 -6.81 -19.35 6.05
CA ALA A 221 -6.50 -18.04 6.60
C ALA A 221 -7.72 -17.41 7.27
N GLN A 222 -7.49 -16.71 8.38
CA GLN A 222 -8.46 -15.81 9.00
C GLN A 222 -7.89 -14.39 8.95
N ILE A 223 -8.63 -13.45 8.38
CA ILE A 223 -8.26 -12.04 8.28
C ILE A 223 -9.31 -11.24 9.04
N SER A 224 -8.88 -10.49 10.04
CA SER A 224 -9.76 -9.70 10.89
C SER A 224 -9.31 -8.23 10.92
N THR A 225 -10.23 -7.34 10.56
CA THR A 225 -10.12 -5.92 10.88
C THR A 225 -10.90 -5.63 12.16
N LEU A 226 -10.31 -4.86 13.08
CA LEU A 226 -10.85 -4.68 14.44
C LEU A 226 -11.38 -3.26 14.73
N GLY A 227 -11.66 -2.48 13.69
CA GLY A 227 -12.33 -1.19 13.82
C GLY A 227 -11.54 -0.21 14.69
N SER A 228 -12.21 0.47 15.63
CA SER A 228 -11.56 1.41 16.55
C SER A 228 -10.68 0.76 17.62
N SER A 229 -10.64 -0.58 17.69
CA SER A 229 -9.87 -1.28 18.71
C SER A 229 -8.37 -1.08 18.51
N ALA A 230 -7.64 -0.94 19.62
CA ALA A 230 -6.18 -0.95 19.63
C ALA A 230 -5.67 -2.36 19.31
N ALA A 231 -5.57 -2.67 18.02
CA ALA A 231 -5.10 -3.95 17.49
C ALA A 231 -3.71 -3.80 16.87
N PRO A 232 -2.84 -4.82 16.98
CA PRO A 232 -1.61 -4.82 16.23
C PRO A 232 -1.89 -5.01 14.74
N LEU A 233 -0.95 -4.61 13.92
CA LEU A 233 -0.85 -5.05 12.53
C LEU A 233 0.08 -6.26 12.51
N ALA A 234 -0.50 -7.45 12.44
CA ALA A 234 0.22 -8.69 12.70
C ALA A 234 -0.33 -9.91 11.94
N LEU A 235 0.55 -10.88 11.71
CA LEU A 235 0.23 -12.20 11.18
C LEU A 235 0.79 -13.26 12.13
N ARG A 236 -0.06 -14.18 12.59
CA ARG A 236 0.38 -15.44 13.19
C ARG A 236 0.42 -16.50 12.10
N VAL A 237 1.59 -17.02 11.80
CA VAL A 237 1.81 -18.11 10.85
C VAL A 237 1.93 -19.41 11.62
N ILE A 238 1.09 -20.39 11.30
CA ILE A 238 1.04 -21.71 11.96
C ILE A 238 1.36 -22.76 10.89
N GLY A 239 2.42 -23.53 11.13
CA GLY A 239 2.78 -24.67 10.30
C GLY A 239 2.62 -26.01 11.02
N GLU A 240 3.09 -27.07 10.39
CA GLU A 240 2.98 -28.45 10.89
C GLU A 240 3.69 -28.69 12.22
N THR A 241 4.82 -28.01 12.46
CA THR A 241 5.71 -28.29 13.59
C THR A 241 5.88 -27.12 14.54
N GLY A 242 5.30 -25.96 14.21
CA GLY A 242 5.44 -24.75 15.03
C GLY A 242 4.65 -23.57 14.50
N TRP A 243 4.90 -22.40 15.08
CA TRP A 243 4.25 -21.15 14.71
C TRP A 243 5.17 -19.94 14.94
N ARG A 244 4.83 -18.81 14.33
CA ARG A 244 5.52 -17.53 14.52
C ARG A 244 4.55 -16.36 14.44
N ASP A 245 4.69 -15.40 15.36
CA ASP A 245 4.05 -14.09 15.25
C ASP A 245 4.96 -13.11 14.51
N LEU A 246 4.39 -12.45 13.52
CA LEU A 246 5.00 -11.41 12.70
C LEU A 246 4.26 -10.11 13.00
N VAL A 247 4.95 -9.10 13.52
CA VAL A 247 4.33 -7.84 13.96
C VAL A 247 5.04 -6.69 13.28
N PHE A 248 4.30 -5.88 12.55
CA PHE A 248 4.83 -4.75 11.79
C PHE A 248 5.32 -3.62 12.72
N LYS A 249 6.49 -3.04 12.42
CA LYS A 249 7.08 -1.94 13.19
C LYS A 249 7.70 -0.86 12.29
N ASP A 250 8.46 -1.25 11.28
CA ASP A 250 9.29 -0.34 10.47
C ASP A 250 8.51 0.30 9.30
N THR A 251 7.82 1.40 9.63
CA THR A 251 7.02 2.16 8.66
C THR A 251 7.86 2.84 7.59
N PHE A 252 8.99 3.44 7.98
CA PHE A 252 9.85 4.15 7.03
C PHE A 252 10.42 3.18 5.99
N HIS A 253 10.99 2.05 6.43
CA HIS A 253 11.53 1.06 5.51
C HIS A 253 10.47 0.54 4.54
N ALA A 254 9.28 0.18 5.03
CA ALA A 254 8.20 -0.32 4.18
C ALA A 254 7.80 0.69 3.10
N PHE A 255 7.55 1.95 3.47
CA PHE A 255 7.20 3.00 2.50
C PHE A 255 8.35 3.30 1.54
N ARG A 256 9.57 3.46 2.04
CA ARG A 256 10.74 3.71 1.20
C ARG A 256 10.96 2.61 0.18
N SER A 257 10.86 1.34 0.60
CA SER A 257 11.00 0.20 -0.30
C SER A 257 9.91 0.17 -1.37
N ALA A 258 8.64 0.45 -1.01
CA ALA A 258 7.55 0.49 -1.99
C ALA A 258 7.73 1.60 -3.03
N LEU A 259 8.15 2.79 -2.58
CA LEU A 259 8.41 3.94 -3.45
C LEU A 259 9.63 3.72 -4.33
N HIS A 260 10.69 3.12 -3.78
CA HIS A 260 11.89 2.75 -4.53
C HIS A 260 11.54 1.73 -5.62
N GLU A 261 10.78 0.70 -5.30
CA GLU A 261 10.36 -0.30 -6.29
C GLU A 261 9.53 0.31 -7.42
N PHE A 262 8.63 1.24 -7.11
CA PHE A 262 7.93 2.01 -8.14
C PHE A 262 8.89 2.77 -9.06
N VAL A 263 9.86 3.51 -8.50
CA VAL A 263 10.86 4.26 -9.29
C VAL A 263 11.68 3.33 -10.18
N GLN A 264 12.15 2.21 -9.63
CA GLN A 264 12.91 1.23 -10.41
C GLN A 264 12.07 0.64 -11.55
N GLY A 265 10.78 0.37 -11.32
CA GLY A 265 9.84 -0.06 -12.37
C GLY A 265 9.64 1.00 -13.46
N ALA A 266 9.49 2.27 -13.07
CA ALA A 266 9.34 3.38 -14.01
C ALA A 266 10.60 3.58 -14.88
N LEU A 267 11.79 3.51 -14.27
CA LEU A 267 13.07 3.68 -14.99
C LEU A 267 13.35 2.54 -15.98
N HIS A 268 13.12 1.29 -15.56
CA HIS A 268 13.45 0.12 -16.36
C HIS A 268 12.30 -0.35 -17.28
N ARG A 269 11.09 0.19 -17.09
CA ARG A 269 9.85 -0.26 -17.75
C ARG A 269 9.53 -1.73 -17.49
N ASP A 270 9.73 -2.15 -16.23
CA ASP A 270 9.53 -3.52 -15.79
C ASP A 270 8.26 -3.69 -14.96
N VAL A 271 7.66 -4.88 -15.06
CA VAL A 271 6.53 -5.28 -14.22
C VAL A 271 7.05 -5.63 -12.82
N ARG A 272 6.92 -4.71 -11.86
CA ARG A 272 7.33 -4.93 -10.45
C ARG A 272 6.34 -5.79 -9.67
N ILE A 273 5.05 -5.70 -10.00
CA ILE A 273 3.99 -6.53 -9.43
C ILE A 273 3.11 -7.04 -10.56
N ALA A 274 2.96 -8.37 -10.65
CA ALA A 274 2.14 -8.98 -11.68
C ALA A 274 0.67 -8.50 -11.55
N PRO A 275 0.01 -8.10 -12.66
CA PRO A 275 -1.40 -7.72 -12.62
C PRO A 275 -2.32 -8.78 -12.01
N GLN A 276 -2.00 -10.06 -12.25
CA GLN A 276 -2.76 -11.17 -11.68
C GLN A 276 -2.66 -11.22 -10.15
N PHE A 277 -1.51 -10.87 -9.58
CA PHE A 277 -1.35 -10.80 -8.12
C PHE A 277 -2.14 -9.62 -7.53
N MET A 278 -2.13 -8.45 -8.18
CA MET A 278 -2.97 -7.31 -7.77
C MET A 278 -4.46 -7.67 -7.80
N LEU A 279 -4.92 -8.38 -8.83
CA LEU A 279 -6.30 -8.88 -8.92
C LEU A 279 -6.63 -9.86 -7.80
N GLU A 280 -5.68 -10.73 -7.44
CA GLU A 280 -5.88 -11.70 -6.36
C GLU A 280 -6.00 -11.02 -4.99
N VAL A 281 -5.16 -10.02 -4.70
CA VAL A 281 -5.28 -9.19 -3.49
C VAL A 281 -6.68 -8.56 -3.42
N VAL A 282 -7.14 -7.95 -4.52
CA VAL A 282 -8.47 -7.33 -4.58
C VAL A 282 -9.59 -8.36 -4.47
N ASN A 283 -9.42 -9.56 -5.03
CA ASN A 283 -10.40 -10.65 -4.88
C ASN A 283 -10.62 -11.03 -3.41
N VAL A 284 -9.56 -11.13 -2.60
CA VAL A 284 -9.70 -11.41 -1.17
C VAL A 284 -10.40 -10.24 -0.43
N ILE A 285 -10.12 -9.00 -0.81
CA ILE A 285 -10.82 -7.82 -0.28
C ILE A 285 -12.32 -7.89 -0.61
N GLU A 286 -12.66 -8.18 -1.87
CA GLU A 286 -14.02 -8.28 -2.38
C GLU A 286 -14.82 -9.40 -1.67
N LEU A 287 -14.20 -10.56 -1.46
CA LEU A 287 -14.79 -11.66 -0.69
C LEU A 287 -15.14 -11.25 0.75
N GLY A 288 -14.32 -10.42 1.38
CA GLY A 288 -14.56 -9.94 2.75
C GLY A 288 -15.66 -8.88 2.86
N ARG A 289 -15.94 -8.14 1.78
CA ARG A 289 -17.11 -7.25 1.66
C ARG A 289 -18.39 -8.06 1.46
N GLY A 290 -18.28 -9.12 0.65
CA GLY A 290 -19.31 -10.08 0.27
C GLY A 290 -20.53 -9.47 -0.41
N GLN A 291 -20.27 -8.95 -1.61
CA GLN A 291 -21.26 -8.59 -2.61
C GLN A 291 -22.07 -9.82 -3.05
#